data_AF-C4IGF8-F1
#
_entry.id   AF-C4IGF8-F1
#
_cell.length_a   1.000
_cell.length_b   1.000
_cell.length_c   1.000
_cell.angle_alpha   90.00
_cell.angle_beta   90.00
_cell.angle_gamma   90.00
#
_symmetry.space_group_name_H-M   'P 1'
#
loop_
_entity.id
_entity.type
_entity.pdbx_description
1 polymer ?
#
loop_
_entity_poly.entity_id
_entity_poly.type
_entity_poly.pdbx_seq_one_letter_code
_entity_poly.pdbx_strand_id
1 'polypeptide(L)' 'MGRELFDSEIEKKGIEKGIEIKAKKSVENLLRLGVNEDIVAQGVGLSIEEVREIQNNYFYPLQDQ' A
#
# COMPACT_ATOMS: atom_id res chain seq x y z
N MET A 1 18.80 -24.42 16.81
CA MET A 1 17.68 -24.27 15.86
C MET A 1 16.92 -22.95 16.05
N GLY A 2 17.59 -21.84 16.39
CA GLY A 2 16.92 -20.55 16.67
C GLY A 2 17.23 -19.42 15.69
N ARG A 3 18.32 -19.51 14.91
CA ARG A 3 18.69 -18.46 13.94
C ARG A 3 17.89 -18.54 12.65
N GLU A 4 17.73 -19.73 12.07
CA GLU A 4 17.03 -19.92 10.79
C GLU A 4 15.54 -19.51 10.83
N LEU A 5 14.85 -19.77 11.95
CA LEU A 5 13.46 -19.33 12.14
C LEU A 5 13.35 -17.80 12.24
N PHE A 6 14.28 -17.16 12.96
CA PHE A 6 14.32 -15.70 13.11
C PHE A 6 14.62 -15.00 11.78
N ASP A 7 15.55 -15.54 10.99
CA ASP A 7 15.91 -15.01 9.67
C ASP A 7 14.73 -15.14 8.68
N SER A 8 13.98 -16.26 8.73
CA SER A 8 12.80 -16.45 7.89
C SER A 8 11.65 -15.48 8.22
N GLU A 9 11.44 -15.15 9.49
CA GLU A 9 10.43 -14.16 9.89
C GLU A 9 10.82 -12.74 9.50
N ILE A 10 12.10 -12.38 9.60
CA ILE A 10 12.63 -11.08 9.17
C ILE A 10 12.45 -10.91 7.65
N GLU A 11 12.78 -11.94 6.88
CA GLU A 11 12.65 -11.95 5.42
C GLU A 11 11.19 -11.79 4.98
N LYS A 12 10.27 -12.56 5.58
CA LYS A 12 8.83 -12.44 5.30
C LYS A 12 8.30 -11.04 5.59
N LYS A 13 8.64 -10.47 6.75
CA LYS A 13 8.28 -9.08 7.10
C LYS A 13 8.84 -8.06 6.12
N GLY A 14 10.06 -8.28 5.61
CA GLY A 14 10.68 -7.45 4.60
C GLY A 14 9.92 -7.48 3.27
N ILE A 15 9.52 -8.67 2.83
CA ILE A 15 8.74 -8.88 1.61
C ILE A 15 7.35 -8.23 1.73
N GLU A 16 6.64 -8.48 2.83
CA GLU A 16 5.32 -7.90 3.11
C GLU A 16 5.35 -6.37 3.08
N LYS A 17 6.32 -5.75 3.76
CA LYS A 17 6.53 -4.30 3.73
C LYS A 17 6.83 -3.77 2.32
N GLY A 18 7.65 -4.50 1.55
CA GLY A 18 7.97 -4.15 0.17
C GLY A 18 6.75 -4.15 -0.73
N ILE A 19 5.88 -5.15 -0.58
CA ILE A 19 4.61 -5.26 -1.32
C ILE A 19 3.68 -4.10 -0.95
N GLU A 20 3.52 -3.81 0.35
CA GLU A 20 2.67 -2.73 0.85
C GLU A 20 3.12 -1.35 0.30
N ILE A 21 4.42 -1.05 0.36
CA ILE A 21 4.97 0.22 -0.15
C ILE A 21 4.75 0.33 -1.66
N LYS A 22 4.93 -0.76 -2.41
CA LYS A 22 4.74 -0.78 -3.86
C LYS A 22 3.27 -0.53 -4.22
N ALA A 23 2.34 -1.17 -3.51
CA ALA A 23 0.91 -0.98 -3.72
C ALA A 23 0.50 0.48 -3.48
N LYS A 24 0.91 1.06 -2.34
CA LYS A 24 0.63 2.46 -1.99
C LYS A 24 1.14 3.46 -3.03
N LYS A 25 2.40 3.33 -3.46
CA LYS A 25 2.96 4.20 -4.51
C LYS A 25 2.25 4.05 -5.86
N SER A 26 1.81 2.83 -6.19
CA SER A 26 1.08 2.58 -7.44
C SER A 26 -0.29 3.27 -7.41
N VAL A 27 -1.02 3.15 -6.30
CA VAL A 27 -2.29 3.87 -6.08
C VAL A 27 -2.09 5.38 -6.22
N GLU A 28 -1.12 5.95 -5.51
CA GLU A 28 -0.84 7.40 -5.56
C GLU A 28 -0.56 7.87 -7.00
N ASN A 29 0.34 7.21 -7.72
CA ASN A 29 0.71 7.59 -9.07
C ASN A 29 -0.46 7.52 -10.04
N LEU A 30 -1.28 6.46 -9.97
CA LEU A 30 -2.41 6.28 -10.87
C LEU A 30 -3.52 7.30 -10.60
N LEU A 31 -3.82 7.57 -9.32
CA LEU A 31 -4.79 8.62 -8.96
C LEU A 31 -4.30 10.02 -9.40
N ARG A 32 -3.00 10.31 -9.26
CA ARG A 32 -2.39 11.57 -9.76
C ARG A 32 -2.49 11.73 -11.27
N LEU A 33 -2.54 10.62 -12.01
CA LEU A 33 -2.75 10.60 -13.46
C LEU A 33 -4.24 10.71 -13.85
N GLY A 34 -5.15 10.80 -12.87
CA GLY A 34 -6.59 10.91 -13.11
C GLY A 34 -7.27 9.57 -13.42
N VAL A 35 -6.61 8.43 -13.12
CA VAL A 35 -7.24 7.12 -13.25
C VAL A 35 -8.27 6.95 -12.13
N ASN A 36 -9.48 6.49 -12.46
CA ASN A 36 -10.53 6.29 -11.47
C ASN A 36 -10.17 5.21 -10.44
N GLU A 37 -10.64 5.41 -9.20
CA GLU A 37 -10.37 4.55 -8.05
C GLU A 37 -10.73 3.08 -8.30
N ASP A 38 -11.81 2.78 -9.04
CA ASP A 38 -12.26 1.42 -9.36
C ASP A 38 -11.28 0.68 -10.28
N ILE A 39 -10.68 1.39 -11.24
CA ILE A 39 -9.65 0.87 -12.13
C ILE A 39 -8.35 0.68 -11.36
N VAL A 40 -8.00 1.63 -10.49
CA VAL A 40 -6.82 1.54 -9.62
C VAL A 40 -6.90 0.34 -8.69
N ALA A 41 -8.04 0.15 -8.03
CA ALA A 41 -8.31 -0.99 -7.14
C ALA A 41 -8.08 -2.32 -7.86
N GLN A 42 -8.65 -2.49 -9.05
CA GLN A 42 -8.46 -3.69 -9.88
C GLN A 42 -7.00 -3.86 -10.32
N GLY A 43 -6.34 -2.78 -10.75
CA GLY A 43 -4.97 -2.84 -11.28
C GLY A 43 -3.90 -3.12 -10.22
N VAL A 44 -4.13 -2.72 -8.97
CA VAL A 44 -3.20 -2.93 -7.85
C VAL A 44 -3.57 -4.17 -7.03
N GLY A 45 -4.79 -4.67 -7.15
CA GLY A 45 -5.29 -5.83 -6.39
C GLY A 45 -5.73 -5.45 -4.97
N LEU A 46 -6.28 -4.25 -4.80
CA LEU A 46 -6.82 -3.74 -3.54
C LEU A 46 -8.34 -3.57 -3.64
N SER A 47 -9.02 -3.51 -2.49
CA SER A 47 -10.40 -3.03 -2.42
C SER A 47 -10.48 -1.54 -2.71
N ILE A 48 -11.68 -1.09 -3.10
CA ILE A 48 -11.94 0.34 -3.32
C ILE A 48 -11.82 1.13 -2.00
N GLU A 49 -12.19 0.53 -0.87
CA GLU A 49 -12.01 1.12 0.46
C GLU A 49 -10.53 1.36 0.78
N GLU A 50 -9.66 0.37 0.56
CA GLU A 50 -8.21 0.51 0.78
C GLU A 50 -7.61 1.61 -0.10
N VAL A 51 -8.04 1.71 -1.37
CA VAL A 51 -7.61 2.79 -2.27
C VAL A 51 -7.99 4.17 -1.72
N ARG A 52 -9.21 4.32 -1.19
CA ARG A 52 -9.68 5.58 -0.58
C ARG A 52 -9.00 5.90 0.73
N GLU A 53 -8.70 4.91 1.57
CA GLU A 53 -7.92 5.12 2.78
C GLU A 53 -6.50 5.61 2.45
N ILE A 54 -5.86 5.04 1.42
CA ILE A 54 -4.57 5.51 0.92
C ILE A 54 -4.70 6.94 0.39
N GLN A 55 -5.71 7.22 -0.42
CA GLN A 55 -5.93 8.57 -0.95
C GLN A 55 -6.12 9.60 0.18
N ASN A 56 -7.00 9.32 1.15
CA ASN A 56 -7.26 10.23 2.27
C ASN A 56 -6.02 10.46 3.13
N ASN A 57 -5.27 9.41 3.46
CA ASN A 57 -4.06 9.53 4.28
C ASN A 57 -2.94 10.35 3.61
N TYR A 58 -2.91 10.43 2.27
CA TYR A 58 -1.80 11.06 1.54
C TYR A 58 -2.16 12.38 0.85
N PHE A 59 -3.41 12.57 0.41
CA PHE A 59 -3.87 13.82 -0.24
C PHE A 59 -4.51 14.81 0.74
N TYR A 60 -5.15 14.30 1.80
CA TYR A 60 -5.75 15.11 2.86
C TYR A 60 -5.23 14.60 4.19
N PRO A 61 -3.92 14.74 4.50
CA PRO A 61 -3.46 14.47 5.85
C PRO A 61 -4.39 15.26 6.77
N LEU A 62 -5.08 14.55 7.68
CA LEU A 62 -5.94 15.16 8.68
C LEU A 62 -5.12 16.30 9.27
N GLN A 63 -5.54 17.53 8.99
CA GLN A 63 -4.91 18.70 9.57
C GLN A 63 -5.20 18.57 11.05
N ASP A 64 -4.21 18.08 11.80
CA ASP A 64 -4.28 17.95 13.25
C ASP A 64 -4.85 19.27 13.82
N GLN A 65 -6.00 19.16 14.49
CA GLN A 65 -6.57 20.21 15.35
C GLN A 65 -5.83 20.24 16.68
#